data_AF-A0A9N9C235-F1
#
_entry.id   AF-A0A9N9C235-F1
#
_cell.length_a   1.000
_cell.length_b   1.000
_cell.length_c   1.000
_cell.angle_alpha   90.00
_cell.angle_beta   90.00
_cell.angle_gamma   90.00
#
_symmetry.space_group_name_H-M   'P 1'
#
loop_
_entity.id
_entity.type
_entity.pdbx_description
1 polymer ?
#
loop_
_entity_poly.entity_id
_entity_poly.type
_entity_poly.pdbx_seq_one_letter_code
_entity_poly.pdbx_strand_id
1 'polypeptide(L)'
;LDPSSVETCALPLTYGICSPAPYSPSLHSSYHNNSSETVPLFRAIISRGQLVHINTIYSTTVKVDYPEQEELEVKLYTSKKENVTYCDEEEVQLYGTLTVDLPDTEYGLDREIDIQLFVGDVSMTVTAYNKKKGEPYESAFELNKCALNELLS
;
A
#
# COMPACT_ATOMS: atom_id res chain seq x y z
N LEU A 1 -6.61 2.84 35.41
CA LEU A 1 -6.11 2.74 34.02
C LEU A 1 -7.12 1.90 33.28
N ASP A 2 -7.93 2.55 32.46
CA ASP A 2 -8.96 1.90 31.64
C ASP A 2 -8.26 1.22 30.46
N PRO A 3 -8.40 -0.10 30.25
CA PRO A 3 -7.70 -0.81 29.19
C PRO A 3 -8.35 -0.66 27.79
N SER A 4 -9.15 0.37 27.55
CA SER A 4 -10.01 0.42 26.35
C SER A 4 -10.10 1.76 25.59
N SER A 5 -9.18 2.71 25.81
CA SER A 5 -9.07 3.85 24.87
C SER A 5 -8.40 3.38 23.59
N VAL A 6 -9.20 3.08 22.57
CA VAL A 6 -8.68 2.85 21.21
C VAL A 6 -8.09 4.18 20.73
N GLU A 7 -6.77 4.28 20.76
CA GLU A 7 -6.06 5.47 20.29
C GLU A 7 -6.25 5.60 18.77
N THR A 8 -6.52 6.82 18.33
CA THR A 8 -6.63 7.14 16.91
C THR A 8 -5.60 8.19 16.54
N CYS A 9 -5.13 8.13 15.31
CA CYS A 9 -4.15 9.06 14.77
C CYS A 9 -4.54 9.49 13.37
N ALA A 10 -4.23 10.74 13.01
CA ALA A 10 -4.29 11.20 11.63
C ALA A 10 -2.88 11.18 11.03
N LEU A 11 -2.66 10.35 10.00
CA LEU A 11 -1.37 10.30 9.33
C LEU A 11 -1.19 11.53 8.41
N PRO A 12 0.01 12.15 8.38
CA PRO A 12 0.25 13.36 7.59
C PRO A 12 0.41 13.08 6.09
N LEU A 13 0.46 11.82 5.67
CA LEU A 13 0.66 11.42 4.28
C LEU A 13 -0.38 10.37 3.89
N THR A 14 -0.66 10.30 2.60
CA THR A 14 -1.38 9.19 2.00
C THR A 14 -0.38 8.07 1.76
N TYR A 15 -0.72 6.85 2.19
CA TYR A 15 0.09 5.64 2.02
C TYR A 15 -0.63 4.71 1.05
N GLY A 16 0.11 4.19 0.08
CA GLY A 16 -0.46 3.32 -0.93
C GLY A 16 0.59 2.57 -1.73
N ILE A 17 0.12 1.73 -2.63
CA ILE A 17 0.95 0.91 -3.51
C ILE A 17 0.64 1.23 -4.97
N CYS A 18 1.53 0.81 -5.87
CA CYS A 18 1.30 0.93 -7.30
C CYS A 18 0.78 -0.38 -7.87
N SER A 19 -0.24 -0.28 -8.72
CA SER A 19 -0.78 -1.42 -9.44
C SER A 19 -0.91 -1.05 -10.92
N PRO A 20 -0.27 -1.80 -11.83
CA PRO A 20 -0.47 -1.58 -13.25
C PRO A 20 -1.91 -1.94 -13.64
N ALA A 21 -2.53 -1.08 -14.45
CA ALA A 21 -3.86 -1.32 -15.01
C ALA A 21 -3.86 -1.05 -16.51
N PRO A 22 -4.67 -1.76 -17.33
CA PRO A 22 -4.82 -1.45 -18.74
C PRO A 22 -5.22 0.02 -18.96
N TYR A 23 -4.60 0.66 -19.95
CA TYR A 23 -4.99 2.02 -20.33
C TYR A 23 -6.42 2.04 -20.89
N SER A 24 -7.22 2.98 -20.42
CA SER A 24 -8.58 3.23 -20.91
C SER A 24 -8.74 4.73 -21.13
N PRO A 25 -8.97 5.21 -22.37
CA PRO A 25 -9.15 6.64 -22.64
C PRO A 25 -10.28 7.28 -21.82
N SER A 26 -11.33 6.52 -21.48
CA SER A 26 -12.46 7.04 -20.70
C SER A 26 -12.13 7.26 -19.22
N LEU A 27 -11.19 6.48 -18.67
CA LEU A 27 -10.80 6.54 -17.25
C LEU A 27 -9.48 7.30 -17.05
N HIS A 28 -8.60 7.30 -18.05
CA HIS A 28 -7.22 7.78 -17.96
C HIS A 28 -6.92 8.87 -19.00
N SER A 29 -7.93 9.67 -19.36
CA SER A 29 -7.76 10.80 -20.31
C SER A 29 -6.78 11.86 -19.82
N SER A 30 -6.62 12.00 -18.51
CA SER A 30 -5.64 12.88 -17.87
C SER A 30 -4.22 12.30 -17.82
N TYR A 31 -4.06 10.99 -18.08
CA TYR A 31 -2.75 10.37 -18.14
C TYR A 31 -2.15 10.60 -19.53
N HIS A 32 -1.04 11.34 -19.58
CA HIS A 32 -0.28 11.54 -20.82
C HIS A 32 0.45 10.24 -21.19
N ASN A 33 -0.26 9.37 -21.90
CA ASN A 33 0.27 8.09 -22.34
C ASN A 33 1.18 8.29 -23.55
N ASN A 34 2.48 8.04 -23.38
CA ASN A 34 3.47 8.21 -24.44
C ASN A 34 3.71 6.94 -25.27
N SER A 35 3.17 5.78 -24.87
CA SER A 35 3.31 4.47 -25.59
C SER A 35 2.95 3.24 -24.74
N SER A 36 2.57 3.39 -23.46
CA SER A 36 2.36 2.26 -22.54
C SER A 36 0.95 1.67 -22.68
N GLU A 37 0.85 0.35 -22.75
CA GLU A 37 -0.45 -0.35 -22.69
C GLU A 37 -1.07 -0.31 -21.28
N THR A 38 -0.27 0.04 -20.27
CA THR A 38 -0.67 0.11 -18.87
C THR A 38 -0.40 1.47 -18.26
N VAL A 39 -1.17 1.79 -17.21
CA VAL A 39 -0.96 2.97 -16.36
C VAL A 39 -0.64 2.53 -14.93
N PRO A 40 0.27 3.24 -14.23
CA PRO A 40 0.63 2.89 -12.86
C PRO A 40 -0.35 3.54 -11.89
N LEU A 41 -1.45 2.86 -11.57
CA LEU A 41 -2.46 3.40 -10.66
C LEU A 41 -1.96 3.39 -9.21
N PHE A 42 -2.15 4.52 -8.53
CA PHE A 42 -1.93 4.59 -7.09
C PHE A 42 -3.16 4.04 -6.36
N ARG A 43 -2.94 3.01 -5.54
CA ARG A 43 -3.98 2.42 -4.68
C ARG A 43 -3.73 2.86 -3.25
N ALA A 44 -4.47 3.87 -2.81
CA ALA A 44 -4.43 4.34 -1.43
C ALA A 44 -4.93 3.25 -0.47
N ILE A 45 -4.16 2.99 0.58
CA ILE A 45 -4.49 2.09 1.69
C ILE A 45 -4.93 2.94 2.89
N ILE A 46 -4.23 4.04 3.15
CA ILE A 46 -4.57 5.04 4.16
C ILE A 46 -4.44 6.42 3.51
N SER A 47 -5.49 7.23 3.58
CA SER A 47 -5.45 8.61 3.06
C SER A 47 -4.86 9.57 4.09
N ARG A 48 -4.17 10.61 3.63
CA ARG A 48 -3.71 11.71 4.51
C ARG A 48 -4.90 12.26 5.30
N GLY A 49 -4.73 12.43 6.61
CA GLY A 49 -5.77 12.96 7.49
C GLY A 49 -6.86 11.96 7.87
N GLN A 50 -6.85 10.74 7.31
CA GLN A 50 -7.72 9.65 7.75
C GLN A 50 -7.40 9.31 9.20
N LEU A 51 -8.43 9.24 10.04
CA LEU A 51 -8.31 8.70 11.39
C LEU A 51 -8.09 7.19 11.29
N VAL A 52 -6.90 6.75 11.67
CA VAL A 52 -6.54 5.35 11.80
C VAL A 52 -6.51 4.94 13.25
N HIS A 53 -6.91 3.71 13.53
CA HIS A 53 -6.80 3.12 14.86
C HIS A 53 -5.38 2.59 15.03
N ILE A 54 -4.76 2.92 16.16
CA ILE A 54 -3.47 2.37 16.51
C ILE A 54 -3.63 0.88 16.84
N ASN A 55 -2.60 0.09 16.57
CA ASN A 55 -2.59 -1.37 16.66
C ASN A 55 -3.63 -2.05 15.77
N THR A 56 -3.93 -1.46 14.61
CA THR A 56 -4.90 -1.97 13.62
C THR A 56 -4.25 -2.21 12.27
N ILE A 57 -4.77 -3.20 11.55
CA ILE A 57 -4.33 -3.59 10.21
C ILE A 57 -5.26 -2.99 9.16
N TYR A 58 -4.65 -2.42 8.11
CA TYR A 58 -5.30 -1.98 6.88
C TYR A 58 -4.79 -2.83 5.74
N SER A 59 -5.64 -3.36 4.87
CA SER A 59 -5.21 -4.30 3.83
C SER A 59 -5.65 -3.91 2.42
N THR A 60 -4.87 -4.40 1.46
CA THR A 60 -5.19 -4.38 0.02
C THR A 60 -4.63 -5.66 -0.63
N THR A 61 -4.97 -5.90 -1.88
CA THR A 61 -4.41 -7.00 -2.66
C THR A 61 -3.62 -6.50 -3.85
N VAL A 62 -2.64 -7.30 -4.26
CA VAL A 62 -1.93 -7.15 -5.53
C VAL A 62 -1.94 -8.46 -6.29
N LYS A 63 -1.79 -8.36 -7.62
CA LYS A 63 -1.59 -9.51 -8.50
C LYS A 63 -0.13 -9.57 -8.91
N VAL A 64 0.31 -10.77 -9.28
CA VAL A 64 1.60 -10.94 -9.97
C VAL A 64 1.55 -10.28 -11.35
N ASP A 65 2.69 -9.79 -11.83
CA ASP A 65 2.80 -9.12 -13.12
C ASP A 65 2.86 -10.13 -14.28
N TYR A 66 3.39 -11.33 -14.03
CA TYR A 66 3.47 -12.43 -15.01
C TYR A 66 3.27 -13.82 -14.38
N PRO A 67 2.82 -14.83 -15.17
CA PRO A 67 2.38 -16.11 -14.62
C PRO A 67 3.46 -16.85 -13.83
N GLU A 68 4.71 -16.85 -14.29
CA GLU A 68 5.84 -17.57 -13.71
C GLU A 68 6.66 -16.71 -12.74
N GLN A 69 6.09 -15.63 -12.21
CA GLN A 69 6.79 -14.73 -11.29
C GLN A 69 7.12 -15.40 -9.96
N GLU A 70 8.41 -15.51 -9.66
CA GLU A 70 8.95 -16.14 -8.44
C GLU A 70 9.35 -15.12 -7.36
N GLU A 71 9.31 -13.83 -7.68
CA GLU A 71 9.64 -12.74 -6.76
C GLU A 71 8.74 -11.53 -7.05
N LEU A 72 8.23 -10.88 -6.01
CA LEU A 72 7.43 -9.65 -6.14
C LEU A 72 7.99 -8.55 -5.24
N GLU A 73 8.36 -7.43 -5.86
CA GLU A 73 8.68 -6.20 -5.13
C GLU A 73 7.40 -5.42 -4.79
N VAL A 74 6.98 -5.49 -3.54
CA VAL A 74 5.91 -4.65 -2.99
C VAL A 74 6.51 -3.30 -2.60
N LYS A 75 6.24 -2.28 -3.41
CA LYS A 75 6.68 -0.90 -3.16
C LYS A 75 5.60 -0.11 -2.46
N LEU A 76 5.87 0.33 -1.23
CA LEU A 76 5.03 1.26 -0.50
C LEU A 76 5.42 2.68 -0.88
N TYR A 77 4.44 3.49 -1.24
CA TYR A 77 4.62 4.89 -1.62
C TYR A 77 3.85 5.81 -0.67
N THR A 78 4.33 7.04 -0.59
CA THR A 78 3.67 8.12 0.14
C THR A 78 3.35 9.29 -0.77
N SER A 79 2.34 10.08 -0.41
CA SER A 79 2.07 11.37 -1.04
C SER A 79 1.55 12.41 -0.05
N LYS A 80 1.81 13.69 -0.35
CA LYS A 80 1.20 14.83 0.34
C LYS A 80 -0.23 15.11 -0.12
N LYS A 81 -0.63 14.60 -1.29
CA LYS A 81 -2.00 14.70 -1.82
C LYS A 81 -2.90 13.70 -1.10
N GLU A 82 -4.10 14.14 -0.75
CA GLU A 82 -5.16 13.26 -0.23
C GLU A 82 -5.64 12.29 -1.31
N ASN A 83 -5.93 12.81 -2.51
CA ASN A 83 -6.38 12.03 -3.65
C ASN A 83 -5.26 11.93 -4.70
N VAL A 84 -4.62 10.76 -4.76
CA VAL A 84 -3.59 10.41 -5.75
C VAL A 84 -4.20 9.46 -6.77
N THR A 85 -3.96 9.69 -8.06
CA THR A 85 -4.46 8.82 -9.13
C THR A 85 -3.35 7.95 -9.70
N TYR A 86 -2.19 8.54 -9.99
CA TYR A 86 -1.07 7.85 -10.63
C TYR A 86 0.16 7.86 -9.75
N CYS A 87 0.96 6.80 -9.84
CA CYS A 87 2.17 6.64 -9.06
C CYS A 87 3.36 7.48 -9.53
N ASP A 88 3.30 7.97 -10.77
CA ASP A 88 4.30 8.84 -11.37
C ASP A 88 3.94 10.34 -11.22
N GLU A 89 2.93 10.66 -10.42
CA GLU A 89 2.67 12.04 -10.00
C GLU A 89 3.85 12.60 -9.17
N GLU A 90 4.16 13.88 -9.36
CA GLU A 90 5.34 14.55 -8.77
C GLU A 90 5.44 14.42 -7.24
N GLU A 91 4.30 14.41 -6.54
CA GLU A 91 4.25 14.33 -5.09
C GLU A 91 4.22 12.90 -4.53
N VAL A 92 4.33 11.87 -5.39
CA VAL A 92 4.42 10.46 -4.98
C VAL A 92 5.89 10.08 -4.80
N GLN A 93 6.21 9.52 -3.62
CA GLN A 93 7.57 9.17 -3.23
C GLN A 93 7.62 7.73 -2.73
N LEU A 94 8.63 6.97 -3.16
CA LEU A 94 8.89 5.62 -2.63
C LEU A 94 9.23 5.73 -1.14
N TYR A 95 8.49 5.02 -0.31
CA TYR A 95 8.68 4.95 1.13
C TYR A 95 9.53 3.75 1.53
N GLY A 96 9.26 2.61 0.91
CA GLY A 96 9.90 1.35 1.26
C GLY A 96 9.60 0.28 0.22
N THR A 97 10.42 -0.76 0.21
CA THR A 97 10.23 -1.94 -0.66
C THR A 97 10.30 -3.19 0.21
N LEU A 98 9.34 -4.09 0.01
CA LEU A 98 9.31 -5.44 0.58
C LEU A 98 9.42 -6.42 -0.58
N THR A 99 10.46 -7.25 -0.59
CA THR A 99 10.59 -8.35 -1.55
C THR A 99 9.88 -9.58 -0.98
N VAL A 100 9.02 -10.17 -1.79
CA VAL A 100 8.22 -11.35 -1.45
C VAL A 100 8.64 -12.48 -2.37
N ASP A 101 9.17 -13.57 -1.80
CA ASP A 101 9.45 -14.77 -2.60
C ASP A 101 8.13 -15.49 -2.90
N LEU A 102 7.92 -15.84 -4.17
CA LEU A 102 6.73 -16.51 -4.68
C LEU A 102 7.09 -17.81 -5.44
N PRO A 103 7.80 -18.76 -4.81
CA PRO A 103 8.32 -19.95 -5.51
C PRO A 103 7.22 -20.87 -6.07
N ASP A 104 5.99 -20.76 -5.54
CA ASP A 104 4.82 -21.44 -6.09
C ASP A 104 4.18 -20.59 -7.20
N THR A 105 4.39 -21.04 -8.45
CA THR A 105 3.83 -20.43 -9.66
C THR A 105 2.56 -21.12 -10.15
N GLU A 106 2.00 -22.06 -9.37
CA GLU A 106 0.68 -22.62 -9.68
C GLU A 106 -0.34 -21.48 -9.84
N TYR A 107 -1.29 -21.63 -10.77
CA TYR A 107 -2.35 -20.65 -11.05
C TYR A 107 -1.93 -19.36 -11.78
N GLY A 108 -0.67 -19.20 -12.17
CA GLY A 108 -0.25 -18.13 -13.09
C GLY A 108 -0.68 -16.73 -12.63
N LEU A 109 -1.45 -16.01 -13.46
CA LEU A 109 -1.95 -14.65 -13.18
C LEU A 109 -3.10 -14.58 -12.16
N ASP A 110 -3.66 -15.72 -11.74
CA ASP A 110 -4.71 -15.77 -10.72
C ASP A 110 -4.13 -15.76 -9.29
N ARG A 111 -2.80 -15.62 -9.17
CA ARG A 111 -2.12 -15.45 -7.89
C ARG A 111 -2.31 -14.03 -7.37
N GLU A 112 -2.81 -13.93 -6.13
CA GLU A 112 -3.00 -12.68 -5.40
C GLU A 112 -2.19 -12.69 -4.10
N ILE A 113 -1.58 -11.55 -3.79
CA ILE A 113 -0.83 -11.31 -2.55
C ILE A 113 -1.60 -10.27 -1.73
N ASP A 114 -1.93 -10.63 -0.49
CA ASP A 114 -2.51 -9.71 0.49
C ASP A 114 -1.40 -8.85 1.08
N ILE A 115 -1.55 -7.53 0.99
CA ILE A 115 -0.67 -6.55 1.60
C ILE A 115 -1.39 -5.98 2.82
N GLN A 116 -0.74 -6.01 3.97
CA GLN A 116 -1.23 -5.51 5.24
C GLN A 116 -0.31 -4.40 5.74
N LEU A 117 -0.88 -3.24 6.02
CA LEU A 117 -0.25 -2.16 6.77
C LEU A 117 -0.73 -2.23 8.22
N PHE A 118 0.17 -2.60 9.12
CA PHE A 118 -0.05 -2.47 10.55
C PHE A 118 0.41 -1.08 11.00
N VAL A 119 -0.48 -0.32 11.63
CA VAL A 119 -0.15 0.98 12.24
C VAL A 119 0.08 0.76 13.73
N GLY A 120 1.33 0.71 14.16
CA GLY A 120 1.71 0.68 15.57
C GLY A 120 1.84 2.09 16.15
N ASP A 121 2.16 2.17 17.44
CA ASP A 121 2.28 3.44 18.17
C ASP A 121 3.35 4.39 17.55
N VAL A 122 4.44 3.82 17.02
CA VAL A 122 5.58 4.56 16.46
C VAL A 122 6.09 4.02 15.12
N SER A 123 5.47 2.97 14.58
CA SER A 123 5.98 2.25 13.39
C SER A 123 4.85 1.78 12.47
N MET A 124 5.18 1.55 11.20
CA MET A 124 4.26 0.97 10.22
C MET A 124 4.91 -0.26 9.62
N THR A 125 4.31 -1.41 9.86
CA THR A 125 4.81 -2.67 9.31
C THR A 125 4.01 -3.00 8.07
N VAL A 126 4.71 -3.36 6.99
CA VAL A 126 4.08 -3.90 5.79
C VAL A 126 4.31 -5.40 5.77
N THR A 127 3.23 -6.15 5.75
CA THR A 127 3.28 -7.62 5.67
C THR A 127 2.58 -8.07 4.40
N ALA A 128 3.22 -8.96 3.67
CA ALA A 128 2.69 -9.57 2.46
C ALA A 128 2.41 -11.06 2.68
N TYR A 129 1.24 -11.53 2.24
CA TYR A 129 0.81 -12.91 2.36
C TYR A 129 0.38 -13.45 1.00
N ASN A 130 0.87 -14.62 0.60
CA ASN A 130 0.28 -15.35 -0.51
C ASN A 130 -1.08 -15.92 -0.06
N LYS A 131 -2.17 -15.52 -0.73
CA LYS A 131 -3.54 -15.91 -0.35
C LYS A 131 -3.82 -17.41 -0.41
N LYS A 132 -3.07 -18.19 -1.19
CA LYS A 132 -3.45 -19.59 -1.49
C LYS A 132 -2.55 -20.66 -0.89
N LYS A 133 -1.29 -20.36 -0.54
CA LYS A 133 -0.35 -21.25 0.17
C LYS A 133 0.92 -20.44 0.50
N GLY A 134 1.21 -20.20 1.78
CA GLY A 134 2.51 -19.61 2.18
C GLY A 134 2.57 -19.10 3.61
N GLU A 135 3.77 -19.14 4.17
CA GLU A 135 4.16 -18.39 5.38
C GLU A 135 4.23 -16.88 5.05
N PRO A 136 4.00 -15.97 6.02
CA PRO A 136 4.04 -14.54 5.79
C PRO A 136 5.45 -14.02 5.46
N TYR A 137 5.54 -13.04 4.56
CA TYR A 137 6.75 -12.23 4.34
C TYR A 137 6.52 -10.86 4.98
N GLU A 138 7.38 -10.48 5.93
CA GLU A 138 7.20 -9.26 6.72
C GLU A 138 8.40 -8.32 6.57
N SER A 139 8.13 -7.03 6.39
CA SER A 139 9.14 -5.98 6.54
C SER A 139 8.55 -4.82 7.34
N ALA A 140 9.33 -4.33 8.31
CA ALA A 140 8.94 -3.22 9.17
C ALA A 140 9.60 -1.92 8.70
N PHE A 141 8.82 -0.85 8.63
CA PHE A 141 9.31 0.49 8.32
C PHE A 141 9.03 1.43 9.49
N GLU A 142 10.01 2.27 9.86
CA GLU A 142 9.79 3.30 10.87
C GLU A 142 8.79 4.33 10.32
N LEU A 143 7.84 4.79 11.15
CA LEU A 143 6.94 5.88 10.75
C LEU A 143 7.54 7.23 11.09
N ASN A 144 7.44 8.16 10.14
CA ASN A 144 7.56 9.58 10.47
C ASN A 144 6.31 10.00 11.25
N LYS A 145 6.41 9.90 12.59
CA LYS A 145 5.49 10.35 13.65
C LYS A 145 4.03 10.58 13.25
N CYS A 146 3.16 9.80 13.88
CA CYS A 146 1.74 10.14 14.03
C CYS A 146 1.58 11.56 14.55
N ALA A 147 0.85 12.40 13.83
CA ALA A 147 0.23 13.56 14.45
C ALA A 147 -0.92 12.99 15.29
N LEU A 148 -0.65 12.71 16.56
CA LEU A 148 -1.71 12.53 17.55
C LEU A 148 -2.58 13.77 17.40
N ASN A 149 -3.82 13.58 16.96
CA ASN A 149 -4.82 14.58 17.21
C ASN A 149 -4.92 14.61 18.73
N GLU A 150 -4.24 15.57 19.35
CA GLU A 150 -4.63 16.13 20.63
C GLU A 150 -6.01 16.78 20.40
N LEU A 151 -7.04 15.94 20.23
CA LEU A 151 -8.41 16.31 20.51
C LEU A 151 -8.50 16.38 22.04
N LEU A 152 -7.92 17.45 22.55
CA LEU A 152 -8.02 17.90 23.92
C LEU A 152 -9.51 18.17 24.23
N SER A 153 -9.93 17.56 25.34
CA SER A 153 -10.72 18.13 26.44
C SER A 153 -11.98 18.94 26.13
#